data_AF-Q5JFB3-F1
#
_entry.id   AF-Q5JFB3-F1
#
_cell.length_a   1.000
_cell.length_b   1.000
_cell.length_c   1.000
_cell.angle_alpha   90.00
_cell.angle_beta   90.00
_cell.angle_gamma   90.00
#
_symmetry.space_group_name_H-M   'P 1'
#
loop_
_entity.id
_entity.type
_entity.pdbx_description
1 polymer ?
#
loop_
_entity_poly.entity_id
_entity_poly.type
_entity_poly.pdbx_seq_one_letter_code
_entity_poly.pdbx_strand_id
1 'polypeptide(L)'
;MKRLVFAFILFLLTASLASGGTLYDWSGSLSVGERVYINDLSLLVDKNIKTNETVLVIEQDSQIQTILGDGENYTTKGLEILFAALGDEGYVHVESEKPFAVSFSAPDEAAELRNENTELREKLANLTTKYNKLAKENEQLKQQVSELQSKLKNQPNTAELNAKILNLTRENRELKAQLANLTNQYNAVKAKADFLEQQNDEYRKMIQTLLEDASQKSEQSYIEKAKKEKLVGSVIIKAIAFSVIVVGLIGYGLYRKKRSWELGGL
;
A
#
# COMPACT_ATOMS: atom_id res chain seq x y z
N MET A 1 -30.29 14.92 -55.14
CA MET A 1 -31.28 15.87 -54.59
C MET A 1 -32.60 15.13 -54.47
N LYS A 2 -33.03 14.77 -53.24
CA LYS A 2 -34.33 14.12 -53.01
C LYS A 2 -35.42 15.16 -53.31
N ARG A 3 -36.15 14.97 -54.41
CA ARG A 3 -37.31 15.81 -54.71
C ARG A 3 -38.38 15.48 -53.67
N LEU A 4 -38.77 16.49 -52.89
CA LEU A 4 -39.96 16.46 -52.07
C LEU A 4 -41.15 16.35 -53.02
N VAL A 5 -41.66 15.14 -53.22
CA VAL A 5 -42.93 14.91 -53.92
C VAL A 5 -44.02 15.41 -52.99
N PHE A 6 -44.64 16.53 -53.35
CA PHE A 6 -45.85 17.02 -52.70
C PHE A 6 -46.99 16.08 -53.09
N ALA A 7 -47.34 15.15 -52.22
CA ALA A 7 -48.60 14.44 -52.31
C ALA A 7 -49.73 15.45 -52.02
N PHE A 8 -50.39 15.94 -53.06
CA PHE A 8 -51.66 16.64 -52.92
C PHE A 8 -52.71 15.58 -52.52
N ILE A 9 -52.91 15.41 -51.21
CA ILE A 9 -54.00 14.58 -50.68
C ILE A 9 -55.27 15.43 -50.70
N LEU A 10 -56.08 15.26 -51.74
CA LEU A 10 -57.43 15.84 -51.79
C LEU A 10 -58.43 14.76 -51.34
N PHE A 11 -58.84 14.81 -50.08
CA PHE A 11 -59.91 13.96 -49.55
C PHE A 11 -61.25 14.59 -49.94
N LEU A 12 -61.77 14.31 -51.14
CA LEU A 12 -63.07 14.81 -51.59
C LEU A 12 -64.14 13.78 -51.27
N LEU A 13 -64.68 13.88 -50.05
CA LEU A 13 -65.84 13.09 -49.63
C LEU A 13 -67.09 13.59 -50.38
N THR A 14 -67.25 13.20 -51.65
CA THR A 14 -68.43 13.59 -52.44
C THR A 14 -69.59 12.69 -52.12
N ALA A 15 -70.50 13.17 -51.26
CA ALA A 15 -71.81 12.57 -51.09
C ALA A 15 -72.65 12.82 -52.37
N SER A 16 -72.60 11.92 -53.35
CA SER A 16 -73.47 11.97 -54.52
C SER A 16 -74.91 11.64 -54.10
N LEU A 17 -75.80 12.63 -54.17
CA LEU A 17 -77.22 12.57 -53.79
C LEU A 17 -78.11 11.71 -54.72
N ALA A 18 -77.58 10.67 -55.37
CA ALA A 18 -78.35 9.83 -56.29
C ALA A 18 -78.16 8.32 -56.12
N SER A 19 -77.71 7.84 -54.96
CA SER A 19 -77.93 6.47 -54.45
C SER A 19 -77.26 6.37 -53.09
N GLY A 20 -77.94 5.88 -52.06
CA GLY A 20 -77.52 5.94 -50.65
C GLY A 20 -76.33 5.04 -50.25
N GLY A 21 -75.19 5.17 -50.92
CA GLY A 21 -73.92 4.55 -50.53
C GLY A 21 -72.85 5.62 -50.23
N THR A 22 -72.08 5.42 -49.16
CA THR A 22 -70.84 6.18 -48.95
C THR A 22 -69.78 5.62 -49.89
N LEU A 23 -69.34 6.42 -50.84
CA LEU A 23 -68.28 6.07 -51.77
C LEU A 23 -66.94 6.58 -51.20
N TYR A 24 -65.96 5.68 -51.13
CA TYR A 24 -64.60 5.98 -50.72
C TYR A 24 -63.74 6.07 -51.97
N ASP A 25 -62.99 7.16 -52.11
CA ASP A 25 -62.12 7.40 -53.24
C ASP A 25 -60.70 7.77 -52.79
N TRP A 26 -59.72 7.43 -53.64
CA TRP A 26 -58.35 7.88 -53.52
C TRP A 26 -57.81 8.18 -54.91
N SER A 27 -57.15 9.33 -55.06
CA SER A 27 -56.46 9.70 -56.30
C SER A 27 -55.02 10.10 -55.98
N GLY A 28 -54.10 9.71 -56.85
CA GLY A 28 -52.70 10.10 -56.73
C GLY A 28 -51.97 10.04 -58.07
N SER A 29 -50.90 10.81 -58.18
CA SER A 29 -49.91 10.66 -59.24
C SER A 29 -48.74 9.82 -58.74
N LEU A 30 -48.25 8.94 -59.60
CA LEU A 30 -47.12 8.05 -59.36
C LEU A 30 -46.16 8.17 -60.54
N SER A 31 -44.88 8.36 -60.25
CA SER A 31 -43.82 8.33 -61.25
C SER A 31 -43.48 6.89 -61.62
N VAL A 32 -42.87 6.69 -62.80
CA VAL A 32 -42.32 5.38 -63.18
C VAL A 32 -41.37 4.84 -62.09
N GLY A 33 -41.64 3.62 -61.63
CA GLY A 33 -40.95 2.94 -60.53
C GLY A 33 -41.57 3.14 -59.15
N GLU A 34 -42.57 4.03 -59.00
CA GLU A 34 -43.29 4.22 -57.74
C GLU A 34 -44.44 3.24 -57.58
N ARG A 35 -44.69 2.85 -56.33
CA ARG A 35 -45.66 1.83 -55.95
C ARG A 35 -46.57 2.34 -54.85
N VAL A 36 -47.85 2.03 -54.95
CA VAL A 36 -48.84 2.24 -53.90
C VAL A 36 -49.54 0.91 -53.59
N TYR A 37 -49.81 0.68 -52.32
CA TYR A 37 -50.48 -0.50 -51.81
C TYR A 37 -51.90 -0.12 -51.41
N ILE A 38 -52.88 -0.83 -51.97
CA ILE A 38 -54.29 -0.65 -51.65
C ILE A 38 -54.83 -1.97 -51.15
N ASN A 39 -55.08 -2.06 -49.84
CA ASN A 39 -55.34 -3.32 -49.14
C ASN A 39 -54.24 -4.36 -49.44
N ASP A 40 -54.58 -5.42 -50.19
CA ASP A 40 -53.70 -6.52 -50.62
C ASP A 40 -53.20 -6.38 -52.07
N LEU A 41 -53.59 -5.31 -52.76
CA LEU A 41 -53.13 -4.99 -54.11
C LEU A 41 -51.92 -4.07 -54.06
N SER A 42 -51.00 -4.28 -54.98
CA SER A 42 -49.89 -3.39 -55.27
C SER A 42 -50.05 -2.81 -56.68
N LEU A 43 -50.05 -1.49 -56.77
CA LEU A 43 -50.13 -0.75 -58.02
C LEU A 43 -48.77 -0.11 -58.29
N LEU A 44 -48.10 -0.56 -59.34
CA LEU A 44 -46.78 -0.08 -59.76
C LEU A 44 -46.91 0.63 -61.10
N VAL A 45 -46.44 1.87 -61.20
CA VAL A 45 -46.31 2.53 -62.50
C VAL A 45 -44.98 2.13 -63.12
N ASP A 46 -45.02 1.59 -64.34
CA ASP A 46 -43.81 1.17 -65.07
C ASP A 46 -43.93 1.54 -66.56
N LYS A 47 -42.88 1.27 -67.35
CA LYS A 47 -42.88 1.46 -68.80
C LYS A 47 -42.96 0.15 -69.55
N ASN A 48 -43.84 0.09 -70.54
CA ASN A 48 -43.85 -1.00 -71.50
C ASN A 48 -42.56 -0.96 -72.34
N ILE A 49 -41.75 -2.02 -72.24
CA ILE A 49 -40.43 -2.10 -72.90
C ILE A 49 -40.54 -2.00 -74.44
N LYS A 50 -41.69 -2.38 -75.02
CA LYS A 50 -41.89 -2.38 -76.48
C LYS A 50 -42.43 -1.05 -77.01
N THR A 51 -43.39 -0.45 -76.31
CA THR A 51 -44.09 0.76 -76.76
C THR A 51 -43.57 2.04 -76.11
N ASN A 52 -42.77 1.91 -75.04
CA ASN A 52 -42.31 3.00 -74.18
C ASN A 52 -43.46 3.82 -73.57
N GLU A 53 -44.66 3.23 -73.51
CA GLU A 53 -45.84 3.81 -72.87
C GLU A 53 -45.81 3.51 -71.38
N THR A 54 -46.24 4.49 -70.58
CA THR A 54 -46.42 4.34 -69.14
C THR A 54 -47.66 3.50 -68.88
N VAL A 55 -47.52 2.45 -68.08
CA VAL A 55 -48.56 1.47 -67.76
C VAL A 55 -48.66 1.28 -66.24
N LEU A 56 -49.83 0.88 -65.77
CA LEU A 56 -50.03 0.47 -64.38
C LEU A 56 -50.02 -1.05 -64.26
N VAL A 57 -49.05 -1.59 -63.55
CA VAL A 57 -48.99 -3.02 -63.21
C VAL A 57 -49.71 -3.24 -61.89
N ILE A 58 -50.74 -4.07 -61.91
CA ILE A 58 -51.51 -4.45 -60.73
C ILE A 58 -51.08 -5.84 -60.30
N GLU A 59 -50.50 -5.92 -59.11
CA GLU A 59 -50.01 -7.15 -58.50
C GLU A 59 -50.84 -7.51 -57.27
N GLN A 60 -51.06 -8.81 -57.06
CA GLN A 60 -51.59 -9.34 -55.80
C GLN A 60 -50.74 -10.54 -55.41
N ASP A 61 -50.29 -10.61 -54.15
CA ASP A 61 -49.47 -11.72 -53.64
C ASP A 61 -48.23 -12.02 -54.51
N SER A 62 -47.57 -10.96 -55.02
CA SER A 62 -46.41 -11.02 -55.93
C SER A 62 -46.69 -11.65 -57.31
N GLN A 63 -47.96 -11.77 -57.71
CA GLN A 63 -48.37 -12.17 -59.05
C GLN A 63 -49.03 -11.01 -59.79
N ILE A 64 -48.61 -10.78 -61.04
CA ILE A 64 -49.24 -9.78 -61.91
C ILE A 64 -50.65 -10.25 -62.24
N GLN A 65 -51.65 -9.50 -61.80
CA GLN A 65 -53.05 -9.75 -62.10
C GLN A 65 -53.43 -9.14 -63.44
N THR A 66 -53.03 -7.89 -63.67
CA THR A 66 -53.29 -7.18 -64.92
C THR A 66 -52.29 -6.04 -65.13
N ILE A 67 -52.26 -5.51 -66.35
CA ILE A 67 -51.52 -4.31 -66.74
C ILE A 67 -52.54 -3.38 -67.42
N LEU A 68 -52.61 -2.13 -66.97
CA LEU A 68 -53.50 -1.11 -67.55
C LEU A 68 -52.72 -0.10 -68.37
N GLY A 69 -53.18 0.13 -69.58
CA GLY A 69 -52.78 1.24 -70.44
C GLY A 69 -53.55 2.52 -70.14
N ASP A 70 -53.18 3.59 -70.84
CA ASP A 70 -53.81 4.92 -70.68
C ASP A 70 -55.32 4.88 -70.94
N GLY A 71 -56.11 5.34 -69.96
CA GLY A 71 -57.57 5.38 -70.01
C GLY A 71 -58.25 4.04 -69.70
N GLU A 72 -57.50 2.99 -69.34
CA GLU A 72 -58.06 1.69 -68.97
C GLU A 72 -58.45 1.64 -67.49
N ASN A 73 -59.42 0.77 -67.19
CA ASN A 73 -59.88 0.51 -65.83
C ASN A 73 -59.83 -0.98 -65.47
N TYR A 74 -59.79 -1.24 -64.18
CA TYR A 74 -59.81 -2.58 -63.61
C TYR A 74 -60.68 -2.62 -62.37
N THR A 75 -61.57 -3.60 -62.31
CA THR A 75 -62.45 -3.81 -61.15
C THR A 75 -62.12 -5.12 -60.47
N THR A 76 -61.78 -5.07 -59.18
CA THR A 76 -61.53 -6.27 -58.37
C THR A 76 -61.96 -6.07 -56.93
N LYS A 77 -62.55 -7.10 -56.30
CA LYS A 77 -62.96 -7.10 -54.89
C LYS A 77 -63.78 -5.86 -54.43
N GLY A 78 -64.51 -5.23 -55.34
CA GLY A 78 -65.29 -4.01 -55.05
C GLY A 78 -64.49 -2.71 -55.11
N LEU A 79 -63.24 -2.76 -55.59
CA LEU A 79 -62.43 -1.60 -55.97
C LEU A 79 -62.51 -1.43 -57.49
N GLU A 80 -62.79 -0.21 -57.94
CA GLU A 80 -62.61 0.23 -59.32
C GLU A 80 -61.34 1.09 -59.40
N ILE A 81 -60.42 0.71 -60.27
CA ILE A 81 -59.11 1.34 -60.44
C ILE A 81 -59.04 1.86 -61.86
N LEU A 82 -58.87 3.17 -62.00
CA LEU A 82 -58.74 3.89 -63.27
C LEU A 82 -57.32 4.40 -63.40
N PHE A 83 -56.74 4.21 -64.58
CA PHE A 83 -55.38 4.65 -64.88
C PHE A 83 -55.35 5.62 -66.06
N ALA A 84 -54.62 6.72 -65.91
CA ALA A 84 -54.33 7.66 -66.99
C ALA A 84 -52.85 8.00 -67.01
N ALA A 85 -52.23 7.96 -68.19
CA ALA A 85 -50.82 8.27 -68.36
C ALA A 85 -50.61 9.69 -68.90
N LEU A 86 -49.67 10.43 -68.30
CA LEU A 86 -49.25 11.74 -68.78
C LEU A 86 -47.73 11.82 -68.81
N GLY A 87 -47.14 11.43 -69.94
CA GLY A 87 -45.69 11.34 -70.07
C GLY A 87 -45.12 10.25 -69.16
N ASP A 88 -44.23 10.63 -68.23
CA ASP A 88 -43.58 9.71 -67.28
C ASP A 88 -44.32 9.61 -65.92
N GLU A 89 -45.51 10.20 -65.83
CA GLU A 89 -46.37 10.14 -64.65
C GLU A 89 -47.65 9.35 -64.97
N GLY A 90 -48.05 8.49 -64.03
CA GLY A 90 -49.30 7.76 -64.06
C GLY A 90 -50.24 8.28 -62.99
N TYR A 91 -51.45 8.69 -63.38
CA TYR A 91 -52.52 9.06 -62.48
C TYR A 91 -53.39 7.84 -62.21
N VAL A 92 -53.54 7.52 -60.93
CA VAL A 92 -54.36 6.40 -60.46
C VAL A 92 -55.52 6.98 -59.67
N HIS A 93 -56.73 6.58 -60.04
CA HIS A 93 -57.95 6.85 -59.28
C HIS A 93 -58.56 5.53 -58.83
N VAL A 94 -58.88 5.42 -57.55
CA VAL A 94 -59.43 4.19 -56.96
C VAL A 94 -60.68 4.51 -56.19
N GLU A 95 -61.75 3.76 -56.46
CA GLU A 95 -63.08 3.98 -55.93
C GLU A 95 -63.64 2.67 -55.34
N SER A 96 -64.35 2.73 -54.20
CA SER A 96 -64.97 1.56 -53.58
C SER A 96 -66.13 1.93 -52.66
N GLU A 97 -67.14 1.06 -52.61
CA GLU A 97 -68.26 1.16 -51.65
C GLU A 97 -67.83 0.90 -50.19
N LYS A 98 -66.70 0.22 -49.99
CA LYS A 98 -66.13 -0.10 -48.67
C LYS A 98 -64.86 0.73 -48.40
N PRO A 99 -64.59 1.10 -47.14
CA PRO A 99 -63.33 1.72 -46.78
C PRO A 99 -62.15 0.82 -47.15
N PHE A 100 -61.10 1.41 -47.70
CA PHE A 100 -59.84 0.74 -48.01
C PHE A 100 -58.65 1.52 -47.46
N ALA A 101 -57.55 0.82 -47.21
CA ALA A 101 -56.31 1.43 -46.73
C ALA A 101 -55.35 1.64 -47.90
N VAL A 102 -54.76 2.84 -47.97
CA VAL A 102 -53.71 3.19 -48.92
C VAL A 102 -52.40 3.35 -48.16
N SER A 103 -51.36 2.64 -48.60
CA SER A 103 -49.99 2.72 -48.05
C SER A 103 -48.98 2.91 -49.17
N PHE A 104 -47.91 3.67 -48.89
CA PHE A 104 -46.78 3.83 -49.82
C PHE A 104 -45.56 3.00 -49.36
N SER A 105 -45.73 2.18 -48.32
CA SER A 105 -44.70 1.28 -47.77
C SER A 105 -45.23 -0.15 -47.74
N ALA A 106 -44.38 -1.11 -48.07
CA ALA A 106 -44.74 -2.52 -48.01
C ALA A 106 -45.15 -2.90 -46.57
N PRO A 107 -46.22 -3.70 -46.37
CA PRO A 107 -46.70 -4.07 -45.04
C PRO A 107 -45.63 -4.74 -44.17
N ASP A 108 -44.76 -5.54 -44.78
CA ASP A 108 -43.74 -6.34 -44.06
C ASP A 108 -42.52 -5.51 -43.64
N GLU A 109 -42.12 -4.52 -44.45
CA GLU A 109 -40.94 -3.67 -44.20
C GLU A 109 -41.13 -2.81 -42.93
N ALA A 110 -42.35 -2.33 -42.68
CA ALA A 110 -42.68 -1.57 -41.48
C ALA A 110 -42.62 -2.41 -40.19
N ALA A 111 -42.92 -3.70 -40.27
CA ALA A 111 -42.84 -4.63 -39.14
C ALA A 111 -41.38 -5.00 -38.83
N GLU A 112 -40.58 -5.29 -39.86
CA GLU A 112 -39.15 -5.57 -39.73
C GLU A 112 -38.39 -4.39 -39.12
N LEU A 113 -38.63 -3.17 -39.62
CA LEU A 113 -38.01 -1.95 -39.08
C LEU A 113 -38.36 -1.69 -37.61
N ARG A 114 -39.57 -2.07 -37.17
CA ARG A 114 -39.96 -1.97 -35.75
C ARG A 114 -39.20 -2.95 -34.89
N ASN A 115 -39.07 -4.20 -35.35
CA ASN A 115 -38.33 -5.25 -34.63
C ASN A 115 -36.84 -4.89 -34.53
N GLU A 116 -36.25 -4.40 -35.62
CA GLU A 116 -34.85 -3.93 -35.61
C GLU A 116 -34.67 -2.77 -34.63
N ASN A 117 -35.61 -1.81 -34.59
CA ASN A 117 -35.57 -0.71 -33.62
C ASN A 117 -35.62 -1.21 -32.17
N THR A 118 -36.44 -2.23 -31.88
CA THR A 118 -36.50 -2.82 -30.54
C THR A 118 -35.19 -3.50 -30.15
N GLU A 119 -34.61 -4.30 -31.04
CA GLU A 119 -33.31 -4.93 -30.78
C GLU A 119 -32.19 -3.90 -30.56
N LEU A 120 -32.17 -2.82 -31.37
CA LEU A 120 -31.17 -1.77 -31.23
C LEU A 120 -31.31 -1.04 -29.89
N ARG A 121 -32.54 -0.80 -29.43
CA ARG A 121 -32.79 -0.21 -28.10
C ARG A 121 -32.32 -1.11 -26.96
N GLU A 122 -32.54 -2.42 -27.06
CA GLU A 122 -32.05 -3.37 -26.07
C GLU A 122 -30.51 -3.45 -26.06
N LYS A 123 -29.89 -3.51 -27.24
CA LYS A 123 -28.42 -3.46 -27.39
C LYS A 123 -27.85 -2.18 -26.78
N LEU A 124 -28.48 -1.03 -27.02
CA LEU A 124 -28.07 0.25 -26.45
C LEU A 124 -28.19 0.29 -24.92
N ALA A 125 -29.29 -0.23 -24.36
CA ALA A 125 -29.49 -0.32 -22.91
C ALA A 125 -28.42 -1.20 -22.24
N ASN A 126 -28.12 -2.35 -22.84
CA ASN A 126 -27.06 -3.26 -22.38
C ASN A 126 -25.66 -2.64 -22.47
N LEU A 127 -25.37 -1.88 -23.54
CA LEU A 127 -24.09 -1.20 -23.69
C LEU A 127 -23.93 -0.07 -22.67
N THR A 128 -25.02 0.68 -22.41
CA THR A 128 -25.05 1.76 -21.42
C THR A 128 -24.80 1.24 -20.01
N THR A 129 -25.38 0.10 -19.64
CA THR A 129 -25.13 -0.54 -18.34
C THR A 129 -23.68 -1.01 -18.21
N LYS A 130 -23.11 -1.64 -19.25
CA LYS A 130 -21.68 -2.01 -19.27
C LYS A 130 -20.77 -0.80 -19.14
N TYR A 131 -21.05 0.27 -19.88
CA TYR A 131 -20.30 1.52 -19.82
C TYR A 131 -20.30 2.11 -18.41
N ASN A 132 -21.47 2.21 -17.77
CA ASN A 132 -21.58 2.74 -16.41
C ASN A 132 -20.83 1.89 -15.38
N LYS A 133 -20.79 0.57 -15.55
CA LYS A 133 -20.00 -0.32 -14.70
C LYS A 133 -18.50 -0.06 -14.87
N LEU A 134 -18.01 -0.02 -16.12
CA LEU A 134 -16.61 0.26 -16.42
C LEU A 134 -16.18 1.66 -15.93
N ALA A 135 -17.04 2.66 -16.07
CA ALA A 135 -16.76 4.02 -15.59
C ALA A 135 -16.56 4.04 -14.07
N LYS A 136 -17.38 3.32 -13.30
CA LYS A 136 -17.22 3.18 -11.84
C LYS A 136 -15.94 2.45 -11.48
N GLU A 137 -15.61 1.34 -12.16
CA GLU A 137 -14.37 0.60 -11.92
C GLU A 137 -13.13 1.47 -12.21
N ASN A 138 -13.18 2.28 -13.27
CA ASN A 138 -12.08 3.20 -13.62
C ASN A 138 -11.88 4.29 -12.55
N GLU A 139 -12.96 4.89 -12.04
CA GLU A 139 -12.85 5.86 -10.94
C GLU A 139 -12.31 5.24 -9.65
N GLN A 140 -12.71 3.99 -9.32
CA GLN A 140 -12.13 3.26 -8.19
C GLN A 140 -10.64 2.99 -8.38
N LEU A 141 -10.21 2.58 -9.57
CA LEU A 141 -8.78 2.37 -9.88
C LEU A 141 -7.99 3.67 -9.78
N LYS A 142 -8.51 4.80 -10.27
CA LYS A 142 -7.86 6.11 -10.12
C LYS A 142 -7.69 6.50 -8.65
N GLN A 143 -8.69 6.24 -7.82
CA GLN A 143 -8.60 6.47 -6.38
C GLN A 143 -7.51 5.60 -5.73
N GLN A 144 -7.47 4.30 -6.05
CA GLN A 144 -6.43 3.39 -5.55
C GLN A 144 -5.03 3.83 -5.99
N VAL A 145 -4.86 4.25 -7.24
CA VAL A 145 -3.59 4.78 -7.74
C VAL A 145 -3.18 6.04 -6.97
N SER A 146 -4.12 6.97 -6.74
CA SER A 146 -3.87 8.17 -5.94
C SER A 146 -3.47 7.85 -4.50
N GLU A 147 -4.15 6.90 -3.86
CA GLU A 147 -3.80 6.42 -2.52
C GLU A 147 -2.42 5.76 -2.48
N LEU A 148 -2.09 4.93 -3.47
CA LEU A 148 -0.77 4.31 -3.58
C LEU A 148 0.33 5.34 -3.82
N GLN A 149 0.08 6.36 -4.66
CA GLN A 149 1.01 7.48 -4.86
C GLN A 149 1.19 8.30 -3.59
N SER A 150 0.13 8.54 -2.82
CA SER A 150 0.20 9.21 -1.51
C SER A 150 1.01 8.39 -0.51
N LYS A 151 0.77 7.07 -0.43
CA LYS A 151 1.56 6.14 0.40
C LYS A 151 3.03 6.12 -0.01
N LEU A 152 3.34 6.15 -1.31
CA LEU A 152 4.71 6.20 -1.82
C LEU A 152 5.41 7.53 -1.49
N LYS A 153 4.70 8.66 -1.59
CA LYS A 153 5.21 9.98 -1.17
C LYS A 153 5.44 10.08 0.34
N ASN A 154 4.59 9.42 1.13
CA ASN A 154 4.67 9.41 2.59
C ASN A 154 5.57 8.29 3.14
N GLN A 155 6.11 7.41 2.29
CA GLN A 155 7.19 6.54 2.70
C GLN A 155 8.46 7.39 2.88
N PRO A 156 9.23 7.18 3.96
CA PRO A 156 10.51 7.86 4.12
C PRO A 156 11.35 7.53 2.90
N ASN A 157 11.72 8.57 2.15
CA ASN A 157 12.54 8.46 0.96
C ASN A 157 13.75 7.58 1.33
N THR A 158 14.01 6.52 0.58
CA THR A 158 15.05 5.54 0.94
C THR A 158 16.42 6.20 1.20
N ALA A 159 16.65 7.36 0.59
CA ALA A 159 17.77 8.26 0.86
C ALA A 159 17.81 8.83 2.29
N GLU A 160 16.69 9.28 2.85
CA GLU A 160 16.60 9.79 4.23
C GLU A 160 16.82 8.66 5.25
N LEU A 161 16.26 7.48 4.99
CA LEU A 161 16.47 6.31 5.84
C LEU A 161 17.94 5.88 5.81
N ASN A 162 18.56 5.85 4.63
CA ASN A 162 19.99 5.56 4.47
C ASN A 162 20.88 6.62 5.15
N ALA A 163 20.53 7.90 5.06
CA ALA A 163 21.24 8.97 5.76
C ALA A 163 21.14 8.80 7.29
N LYS A 164 19.95 8.44 7.80
CA LYS A 164 19.75 8.16 9.22
C LYS A 164 20.53 6.92 9.68
N ILE A 165 20.56 5.85 8.88
CA ILE A 165 21.36 4.65 9.15
C ILE A 165 22.86 4.99 9.18
N LEU A 166 23.36 5.79 8.23
CA LEU A 166 24.76 6.21 8.21
C LEU A 166 25.13 7.05 9.44
N ASN A 167 24.25 7.98 9.85
CA ASN A 167 24.48 8.79 11.06
C ASN A 167 24.48 7.93 12.32
N LEU A 168 23.48 7.05 12.50
CA LEU A 168 23.43 6.12 13.62
C LEU A 168 24.64 5.16 13.63
N THR A 169 25.13 4.75 12.46
CA THR A 169 26.34 3.93 12.34
C THR A 169 27.59 4.67 12.79
N ARG A 170 27.72 5.97 12.47
CA ARG A 170 28.83 6.81 12.95
C ARG A 170 28.77 6.99 14.46
N GLU A 171 27.60 7.36 15.00
CA GLU A 171 27.40 7.53 16.44
C GLU A 171 27.72 6.25 17.22
N ASN A 172 27.31 5.09 16.71
CA ASN A 172 27.63 3.80 17.33
C ASN A 172 29.15 3.52 17.38
N ARG A 173 29.91 3.91 16.34
CA ARG A 173 31.38 3.78 16.33
C ARG A 173 32.03 4.71 17.34
N GLU A 174 31.56 5.95 17.45
CA GLU A 174 32.07 6.91 18.43
C GLU A 174 31.80 6.43 19.87
N LEU A 175 30.59 5.95 20.15
CA LEU A 175 30.25 5.39 21.46
C LEU A 175 31.12 4.17 21.80
N LYS A 176 31.39 3.28 20.83
CA LYS A 176 32.32 2.16 21.06
C LYS A 176 33.75 2.62 21.37
N ALA A 177 34.23 3.65 20.69
CA ALA A 177 35.54 4.22 20.97
C ALA A 177 35.60 4.86 22.37
N GLN A 178 34.55 5.60 22.76
CA GLN A 178 34.43 6.15 24.11
C GLN A 178 34.40 5.06 25.18
N LEU A 179 33.63 3.98 24.94
CA LEU A 179 33.58 2.84 25.84
C LEU A 179 34.96 2.20 26.01
N ALA A 180 35.67 1.94 24.91
CA ALA A 180 37.02 1.37 24.96
C ALA A 180 38.00 2.27 25.72
N ASN A 181 37.94 3.59 25.50
CA ASN A 181 38.75 4.55 26.25
C ASN A 181 38.43 4.52 27.74
N LEU A 182 37.14 4.50 28.11
CA LEU A 182 36.71 4.45 29.50
C LEU A 182 37.13 3.13 30.18
N THR A 183 37.03 2.01 29.48
CA THR A 183 37.54 0.71 29.95
C THR A 183 39.04 0.75 30.20
N ASN A 184 39.82 1.36 29.31
CA ASN A 184 41.26 1.52 29.50
C ASN A 184 41.58 2.40 30.72
N GLN A 185 40.86 3.50 30.90
CA GLN A 185 41.00 4.35 32.08
C GLN A 185 40.65 3.60 33.37
N TYR A 186 39.55 2.86 33.37
CA TYR A 186 39.15 2.02 34.50
C TYR A 186 40.25 1.01 34.86
N ASN A 187 40.79 0.29 33.87
CA ASN A 187 41.85 -0.69 34.10
C ASN A 187 43.13 -0.03 34.64
N ALA A 188 43.49 1.15 34.13
CA ALA A 188 44.65 1.91 34.62
C ALA A 188 44.45 2.36 36.08
N VAL A 189 43.25 2.83 36.44
CA VAL A 189 42.92 3.21 37.82
C VAL A 189 42.91 1.98 38.73
N LYS A 190 42.33 0.87 38.29
CA LYS A 190 42.32 -0.39 39.04
C LYS A 190 43.74 -0.88 39.32
N ALA A 191 44.60 -0.92 38.30
CA ALA A 191 46.00 -1.31 38.48
C ALA A 191 46.76 -0.40 39.46
N LYS A 192 46.48 0.91 39.46
CA LYS A 192 47.04 1.84 40.45
C LYS A 192 46.53 1.56 41.86
N ALA A 193 45.25 1.24 42.01
CA ALA A 193 44.67 0.88 43.30
C ALA A 193 45.30 -0.41 43.86
N ASP A 194 45.40 -1.46 43.03
CA ASP A 194 46.03 -2.73 43.39
C ASP A 194 47.50 -2.52 43.80
N PHE A 195 48.24 -1.67 43.08
CA PHE A 195 49.63 -1.33 43.42
C PHE A 195 49.76 -0.55 44.75
N LEU A 196 48.85 0.38 45.03
CA LEU A 196 48.82 1.11 46.29
C LEU A 196 48.44 0.20 47.47
N GLU A 197 47.54 -0.76 47.24
CA GLU A 197 47.19 -1.78 48.23
C GLU A 197 48.41 -2.65 48.59
N GLN A 198 49.15 -3.13 47.57
CA GLN A 198 50.41 -3.86 47.78
C GLN A 198 51.44 -3.05 48.57
N GLN A 199 51.65 -1.77 48.22
CA GLN A 199 52.56 -0.90 48.96
C GLN A 199 52.12 -0.71 50.42
N ASN A 200 50.83 -0.51 50.67
CA ASN A 200 50.31 -0.39 52.04
C ASN A 200 50.55 -1.66 52.86
N ASP A 201 50.38 -2.83 52.25
CA ASP A 201 50.69 -4.11 52.91
C ASP A 201 52.19 -4.27 53.21
N GLU A 202 53.06 -3.83 52.30
CA GLU A 202 54.50 -3.78 52.54
C GLU A 202 54.86 -2.81 53.67
N TYR A 203 54.29 -1.60 53.69
CA TYR A 203 54.50 -0.65 54.79
C TYR A 203 54.01 -1.20 56.13
N ARG A 204 52.85 -1.87 56.16
CA ARG A 204 52.32 -2.53 57.37
C ARG A 204 53.30 -3.58 57.89
N LYS A 205 53.84 -4.43 57.00
CA LYS A 205 54.85 -5.43 57.37
C LYS A 205 56.13 -4.79 57.89
N MET A 206 56.64 -3.76 57.23
CA MET A 206 57.83 -3.04 57.66
C MET A 206 57.65 -2.40 59.04
N ILE A 207 56.50 -1.77 59.30
CA ILE A 207 56.17 -1.21 60.62
C ILE A 207 56.12 -2.31 61.68
N GLN A 208 55.50 -3.46 61.39
CA GLN A 208 55.48 -4.60 62.32
C GLN A 208 56.88 -5.11 62.64
N THR A 209 57.74 -5.30 61.63
CA THR A 209 59.13 -5.72 61.82
C THR A 209 59.92 -4.70 62.64
N LEU A 210 59.78 -3.39 62.36
CA LEU A 210 60.47 -2.36 63.14
C LEU A 210 59.99 -2.31 64.60
N LEU A 211 58.69 -2.54 64.84
CA LEU A 211 58.12 -2.60 66.18
C LEU A 211 58.65 -3.82 66.96
N GLU A 212 58.77 -4.97 66.29
CA GLU A 212 59.34 -6.19 66.84
C GLU A 212 60.84 -6.07 67.12
N ASP A 213 61.60 -5.46 66.21
CA ASP A 213 63.03 -5.17 66.42
C ASP A 213 63.24 -4.23 67.62
N ALA A 214 62.37 -3.22 67.77
CA ALA A 214 62.42 -2.29 68.90
C ALA A 214 62.08 -2.99 70.22
N SER A 215 61.07 -3.87 70.24
CA SER A 215 60.72 -4.64 71.44
C SER A 215 61.84 -5.62 71.81
N GLN A 216 62.39 -6.37 70.86
CA GLN A 216 63.50 -7.29 71.09
C GLN A 216 64.75 -6.57 71.59
N LYS A 217 65.13 -5.43 70.99
CA LYS A 217 66.26 -4.63 71.50
C LYS A 217 66.02 -4.12 72.90
N SER A 218 64.79 -3.72 73.23
CA SER A 218 64.44 -3.30 74.58
C SER A 218 64.59 -4.47 75.57
N GLU A 219 64.05 -5.65 75.26
CA GLU A 219 64.19 -6.86 76.09
C GLU A 219 65.66 -7.26 76.26
N GLN A 220 66.44 -7.24 75.19
CA GLN A 220 67.88 -7.51 75.24
C GLN A 220 68.60 -6.50 76.15
N SER A 221 68.28 -5.21 76.04
CA SER A 221 68.87 -4.17 76.89
C SER A 221 68.51 -4.36 78.38
N TYR A 222 67.28 -4.77 78.69
CA TYR A 222 66.85 -5.11 80.04
C TYR A 222 67.58 -6.35 80.57
N ILE A 223 67.70 -7.39 79.74
CA ILE A 223 68.42 -8.63 80.09
C ILE A 223 69.91 -8.35 80.30
N GLU A 224 70.54 -7.54 79.45
CA GLU A 224 71.94 -7.16 79.60
C GLU A 224 72.17 -6.31 80.85
N LYS A 225 71.28 -5.35 81.14
CA LYS A 225 71.35 -4.54 82.37
C LYS A 225 71.22 -5.44 83.61
N ALA A 226 70.25 -6.36 83.62
CA ALA A 226 70.08 -7.32 84.71
C ALA A 226 71.30 -8.26 84.87
N LYS A 227 71.90 -8.72 83.76
CA LYS A 227 73.14 -9.51 83.79
C LYS A 227 74.31 -8.71 84.38
N LYS A 228 74.48 -7.44 83.96
CA LYS A 228 75.51 -6.54 84.50
C LYS A 228 75.30 -6.29 85.99
N GLU A 229 74.07 -6.02 86.43
CA GLU A 229 73.75 -5.86 87.86
C GLU A 229 74.07 -7.12 88.67
N LYS A 230 73.75 -8.31 88.14
CA LYS A 230 74.10 -9.59 88.78
C LYS A 230 75.62 -9.80 88.89
N LEU A 231 76.37 -9.42 87.85
CA LEU A 231 77.84 -9.47 87.84
C LEU A 231 78.45 -8.51 88.86
N VAL A 232 77.98 -7.26 88.92
CA VAL A 232 78.44 -6.27 89.90
C VAL A 232 78.13 -6.74 91.33
N GLY A 233 76.92 -7.24 91.58
CA GLY A 233 76.55 -7.83 92.88
C GLY A 233 77.45 -9.01 93.26
N SER A 234 77.80 -9.88 92.30
CA SER A 234 78.70 -11.01 92.53
C SER A 234 80.13 -10.56 92.87
N VAL A 235 80.65 -9.53 92.19
CA VAL A 235 81.98 -8.97 92.49
C VAL A 235 82.00 -8.32 93.87
N ILE A 236 80.96 -7.57 94.24
CA ILE A 236 80.84 -6.96 95.58
C ILE A 236 80.82 -8.05 96.65
N ILE A 237 80.03 -9.12 96.47
CA ILE A 237 79.97 -10.23 97.43
C ILE A 237 81.33 -10.94 97.54
N LYS A 238 82.04 -11.17 96.43
CA LYS A 238 83.39 -11.76 96.46
C LYS A 238 84.41 -10.85 97.14
N ALA A 239 84.33 -9.53 96.91
CA ALA A 239 85.19 -8.56 97.57
C ALA A 239 84.95 -8.53 99.09
N ILE A 240 83.69 -8.56 99.53
CA ILE A 240 83.32 -8.67 100.94
C ILE A 240 83.81 -10.00 101.53
N ALA A 241 83.62 -11.12 100.83
CA ALA A 241 84.12 -12.42 101.29
C ALA A 241 85.65 -12.42 101.44
N PHE A 242 86.37 -11.83 100.46
CA PHE A 242 87.82 -11.69 100.53
C PHE A 242 88.26 -10.78 101.67
N SER A 243 87.57 -9.66 101.91
CA SER A 243 87.88 -8.79 103.06
C SER A 243 87.66 -9.51 104.38
N VAL A 244 86.58 -10.30 104.52
CA VAL A 244 86.33 -11.11 105.72
C VAL A 244 87.42 -12.16 105.90
N ILE A 245 87.87 -12.82 104.83
CA ILE A 245 88.99 -13.78 104.90
C ILE A 245 90.28 -13.08 105.35
N VAL A 246 90.62 -11.94 104.76
CA VAL A 246 91.83 -11.18 105.12
C VAL A 246 91.78 -10.71 106.57
N VAL A 247 90.65 -10.15 107.03
CA VAL A 247 90.46 -9.73 108.43
C VAL A 247 90.51 -10.95 109.35
N GLY A 248 89.92 -12.07 108.96
CA GLY A 248 89.99 -13.33 109.70
C GLY A 248 91.43 -13.85 109.84
N LEU A 249 92.22 -13.82 108.76
CA LEU A 249 93.63 -14.23 108.75
C LEU A 249 94.51 -13.29 109.59
N ILE A 250 94.32 -11.98 109.47
CA ILE A 250 95.05 -10.99 110.28
C ILE A 250 94.67 -11.15 111.75
N GLY A 251 93.37 -11.28 112.05
CA GLY A 251 92.87 -11.52 113.40
C GLY A 251 93.40 -12.82 113.99
N TYR A 252 93.44 -13.90 113.21
CA TYR A 252 94.03 -15.18 113.61
C TYR A 252 95.55 -15.07 113.82
N GLY A 253 96.26 -14.34 112.97
CA GLY A 253 97.69 -14.07 113.12
C GLY A 253 98.00 -13.29 114.41
N LEU A 254 97.20 -12.27 114.72
CA LEU A 254 97.30 -11.51 115.98
C LEU A 254 96.94 -12.38 117.19
N TYR A 255 95.89 -13.20 117.10
CA TYR A 255 95.51 -14.16 118.15
C TYR A 255 96.64 -15.17 118.42
N ARG A 256 97.24 -15.74 117.37
CA ARG A 256 98.36 -16.69 117.49
C ARG A 256 99.60 -16.05 118.09
N LYS A 257 99.93 -14.81 117.70
CA LYS A 257 101.06 -14.05 118.26
C LYS A 257 100.82 -13.72 119.74
N LYS A 258 99.60 -13.32 120.12
CA LYS A 258 99.25 -13.14 121.54
C LYS A 258 99.41 -14.45 122.32
N ARG A 259 98.92 -15.57 121.79
CA ARG A 259 99.05 -16.87 122.43
C ARG A 259 100.50 -17.36 122.55
N SER A 260 101.39 -16.98 121.63
CA SER A 260 102.82 -17.31 121.75
C SER A 260 103.53 -16.50 122.83
N TRP A 261 103.00 -15.33 123.21
CA TRP A 261 103.52 -14.51 124.31
C TRP A 261 103.05 -14.98 125.68
N GLU A 262 101.91 -15.68 125.76
CA GLU A 262 101.38 -16.25 127.02
C GLU A 262 101.99 -17.62 127.39
N LEU A 263 102.72 -18.27 126.48
CA LEU A 263 103.36 -19.59 126.70
C LEU A 263 104.89 -19.58 126.57
N GLY A 264 105.50 -18.42 126.28
CA GLY A 264 106.95 -18.27 126.08
C GLY A 264 107.68 -17.46 127.15
N GLY A 265 107.01 -17.10 128.25
CA GLY A 265 107.58 -16.37 129.38
C GLY A 265 107.56 -17.23 130.65
N LEU A 266 108.49 -18.19 130.70
CA LEU A 266 109.15 -18.65 131.93
C LEU A 266 110.47 -17.88 132.03
#